data_AF-A0A8T3S1J2-F1
#
_entry.id   AF-A0A8T3S1J2-F1
#
_cell.length_a   1.000
_cell.length_b   1.000
_cell.length_c   1.000
_cell.angle_alpha   90.00
_cell.angle_beta   90.00
_cell.angle_gamma   90.00
#
_symmetry.space_group_name_H-M   'P 1'
#
loop_
_entity.id
_entity.type
_entity.pdbx_description
1 polymer ?
#
loop_
_entity_poly.entity_id
_entity_poly.type
_entity_poly.pdbx_seq_one_letter_code
_entity_poly.pdbx_strand_id
1 'polypeptide(L)' 'MRAARLALQSVGVYQLYGGEYCTYQESQRFYSYRRDGVTGRMASLIWLS' A
#
# COMPACT_ATOMS: atom_id res chain seq x y z
N MET A 1 6.22 4.81 -1.85
CA MET A 1 6.43 4.88 -0.39
C MET A 1 7.07 6.20 0.08
N ARG A 2 8.09 6.73 -0.59
CA ARG A 2 8.79 7.98 -0.21
C ARG A 2 7.88 9.20 0.07
N ALA A 3 6.93 9.50 -0.81
CA ALA A 3 6.03 10.65 -0.65
C ALA A 3 5.14 10.53 0.61
N ALA A 4 4.55 9.36 0.85
CA ALA A 4 3.73 9.12 2.04
C ALA A 4 4.55 9.24 3.33
N ARG A 5 5.79 8.74 3.34
CA ARG A 5 6.69 8.86 4.49
C ARG A 5 7.00 10.31 4.84
N LEU A 6 7.28 11.15 3.85
CA LEU A 6 7.52 12.59 4.07
C LEU A 6 6.28 13.29 4.65
N ALA A 7 5.09 13.00 4.11
CA ALA A 7 3.84 13.58 4.60
C ALA A 7 3.51 13.17 6.04
N LEU A 8 3.78 11.91 6.41
CA LEU A 8 3.55 11.41 7.77
C LEU A 8 4.57 11.98 8.76
N GLN A 9 5.83 12.10 8.34
CA GLN A 9 6.88 12.69 9.17
C GLN A 9 6.67 14.18 9.42
N SER A 10 6.10 14.93 8.47
CA SER A 10 5.81 16.35 8.68
C SER A 10 4.70 16.60 9.70
N VAL A 11 3.89 15.59 10.03
CA VAL A 11 2.88 15.63 11.10
C VAL A 11 3.32 14.86 12.35
N GLY A 12 4.62 14.53 12.46
CA GLY A 12 5.20 13.92 13.66
C GLY A 12 5.05 12.39 13.78
N VAL A 13 4.62 11.69 12.72
CA VAL A 13 4.51 10.23 12.72
C VAL A 13 5.82 9.61 12.22
N TYR A 14 6.56 8.97 13.13
CA TYR A 14 7.88 8.39 12.85
C TYR A 14 7.90 6.86 12.81
N GLN A 15 6.96 6.20 13.49
CA GLN A 15 6.82 4.75 13.48
C GLN A 15 6.07 4.30 12.23
N LEU A 16 6.84 3.99 11.19
CA LEU A 16 6.34 3.67 9.86
C LEU A 16 6.91 2.31 9.45
N TYR A 17 6.03 1.39 9.07
CA TYR A 17 6.38 0.01 8.72
C TYR A 17 5.76 -0.38 7.37
N GLY A 18 6.36 -1.37 6.71
CA GLY A 18 5.90 -1.88 5.42
C GLY A 18 6.19 -0.95 4.23
N GLY A 19 5.39 -1.10 3.16
CA GLY A 19 5.56 -0.36 1.91
C GLY A 19 6.67 -0.91 0.99
N GLU A 20 7.04 -2.17 1.22
CA GLU A 20 8.04 -2.94 0.46
C GLU A 20 7.43 -3.58 -0.80
N TYR A 21 6.11 -3.74 -0.83
CA TYR A 21 5.40 -4.43 -1.90
C TYR A 21 4.94 -3.50 -3.02
N CYS A 22 4.89 -4.04 -4.22
CA CYS A 22 4.45 -3.35 -5.43
C CYS A 22 3.34 -4.14 -6.11
N THR A 23 2.09 -3.66 -6.02
CA THR A 23 0.92 -4.33 -6.61
C THR A 23 1.07 -4.58 -8.11
N TYR A 24 1.82 -3.72 -8.81
CA TYR A 24 2.06 -3.85 -10.26
C TYR A 24 3.07 -4.97 -10.59
N GLN A 25 4.18 -5.05 -9.86
CA GLN A 25 5.26 -6.02 -10.14
C GLN A 25 4.93 -7.43 -9.61
N GLU A 26 4.22 -7.52 -8.49
CA GLU A 26 3.96 -8.78 -7.81
C GLU A 26 2.59 -9.38 -8.19
N SER A 27 2.47 -9.82 -9.45
CA SER A 27 1.22 -10.32 -10.03
C SER A 27 0.64 -11.56 -9.35
N GLN A 28 1.48 -12.38 -8.73
CA GLN A 28 1.03 -13.59 -8.01
C GLN A 28 0.39 -13.30 -6.64
N ARG A 29 0.57 -12.09 -6.10
CA ARG A 29 0.13 -11.72 -4.75
C ARG A 29 -0.96 -10.67 -4.76
N PHE A 30 -0.99 -9.80 -5.77
CA PHE A 30 -1.84 -8.62 -5.79
C PHE A 30 -2.57 -8.43 -7.12
N TYR A 31 -3.84 -8.05 -7.05
CA TYR A 31 -4.54 -7.45 -8.18
C TYR A 31 -3.94 -6.08 -8.53
N SER A 32 -3.83 -5.74 -9.81
CA SER A 32 -3.38 -4.42 -10.24
C SER A 32 -4.15 -3.93 -11.45
N TYR A 33 -4.97 -2.89 -11.25
CA TYR A 33 -5.72 -2.27 -12.35
C TYR A 33 -4.79 -1.72 -13.44
N ARG A 34 -3.67 -1.10 -13.07
CA ARG A 34 -2.69 -0.55 -14.04
C ARG A 34 -2.09 -1.64 -14.93
N ARG A 35 -1.98 -2.87 -14.43
CA ARG A 35 -1.43 -4.01 -15.17
C ARG A 35 -2.51 -4.74 -15.98
N ASP A 36 -3.61 -5.08 -15.33
CA ASP A 36 -4.59 -6.07 -15.85
C ASP A 36 -5.90 -5.42 -16.35
N GLY A 37 -6.10 -4.12 -16.13
CA GLY A 37 -7.37 -3.45 -16.44
C GLY A 37 -8.49 -3.90 -15.50
N VAL A 38 -9.56 -4.48 -16.05
CA VAL A 38 -10.69 -4.97 -15.24
C VAL A 38 -10.25 -6.21 -14.46
N THR A 39 -10.02 -6.02 -13.16
CA THR A 39 -9.51 -7.04 -12.23
C THR A 39 -10.21 -6.94 -10.87
N GLY A 40 -9.88 -7.84 -9.94
CA GLY A 40 -10.39 -7.86 -8.57
C GLY A 40 -9.96 -6.64 -7.74
N ARG A 41 -10.33 -6.63 -6.46
CA ARG A 41 -9.98 -5.57 -5.49
C ARG A 41 -9.44 -6.19 -4.20
N MET A 42 -8.59 -5.42 -3.52
CA MET A 42 -8.00 -5.79 -2.24
C MET A 42 -8.50 -4.84 -1.16
N ALA A 43 -8.47 -5.28 0.09
CA ALA A 43 -8.87 -4.48 1.24
C ALA A 43 -7.78 -4.54 2.34
N SER A 44 -7.63 -3.44 3.07
CA SER A 44 -6.80 -3.37 4.27
C SER A 44 -7.73 -3.07 5.45
N LEU A 45 -7.71 -3.92 6.47
CA LEU A 45 -8.62 -3.85 7.61
C LEU A 45 -7.82 -3.65 8.90
N ILE A 46 -8.35 -2.84 9.81
CA ILE A 46 -7.86 -2.66 11.18
C ILE A 46 -9.07 -2.56 12.12
N TRP A 47 -8.98 -3.18 13.29
CA TRP A 47 -10.05 -3.14 14.29
C TRP A 47 -9.45 -2.96 15.70
N LEU A 48 -10.26 -2.38 16.59
CA LEU A 48 -9.99 -2.33 18.03
C LEU A 48 -10.83 -3.43 18.69
N SER A 49 -10.21 -4.23 19.54
CA SER A 49 -10.90 -5.22 20.39
C SER A 49 -11.29 -4.62 21.74
#